data_AF-A0A081NMH8-F1
#
_entry.id   AF-A0A081NMH8-F1
#
_cell.length_a   1.000
_cell.length_b   1.000
_cell.length_c   1.000
_cell.angle_alpha   90.00
_cell.angle_beta   90.00
_cell.angle_gamma   90.00
#
_symmetry.space_group_name_H-M   'P 1'
#
loop_
_entity.id
_entity.type
_entity.pdbx_description
1 polymer ?
#
loop_
_entity_poly.entity_id
_entity_poly.type
_entity_poly.pdbx_seq_one_letter_code
_entity_poly.pdbx_strand_id
1 'polypeptide(L)'
;MRRFLIPTSLAAALLATGLLTGCNDSAETSSSASAASANTSSSETVHPAMKAVLPEMQEKVYKVTDGVYQAVGFGGANSIMVEGEDGIIIVDAMASVESARKVKAAFREITDKPIKAIVYTHNHGDHVFGGPGFVEGEENPEDIQIWAHDTTQYYINRVVNVLAPAIGSRSNRMIGALLEKGDKGFVHYGLATEMETIEPGNHADVIPPTHTFSDKAELNIAGVNLELVHVAGETNDQIIVWLPDQKVIMPGDNVYKSFPNLYTLRGTSYRDIKKWYESVDTMLEFEPEFLAPSHTLPVEGKENVKEILTAYRDGIQFVHDQTIRLINKGLTPDELVEQVKLPEHLANHPYLFEYYGKVEWAVRNIFSGYLGWYDSNVSTLLPASPDKTAQQMADLAGGEDALLAKAQEAFDQKNYNWVLKLTDHLLRLKPDDKVVKELRAESATQLGYAMHNSNARDIYLTEAAELRGVEMPVEQMEKSANKLIKAMPVRGFIESLAVNLNPEKSLETDETMVINFTDTNESYTIHVRKGVAIIKDKAIASPDNSMTTTSEVWLEIMAGDRSLPGALATADIELDGGRLSIPSVLGFLSMFQG
;
A
#
# COMPACT_ATOMS: atom_id res chain seq x y z
N MET A 1 15.54 -15.22 13.09
CA MET A 1 14.27 -14.87 12.39
C MET A 1 14.27 -15.29 10.92
N ARG A 2 13.35 -16.16 10.47
CA ARG A 2 12.97 -16.32 9.04
C ARG A 2 11.66 -15.55 8.82
N ARG A 3 11.73 -14.28 8.39
CA ARG A 3 10.63 -13.31 8.56
C ARG A 3 9.79 -13.00 7.32
N PHE A 4 9.73 -13.94 6.37
CA PHE A 4 8.97 -13.81 5.11
C PHE A 4 8.21 -15.09 4.69
N LEU A 5 8.13 -16.10 5.56
CA LEU A 5 7.22 -17.22 5.33
C LEU A 5 5.81 -16.83 5.77
N ILE A 6 5.06 -16.23 4.84
CA ILE A 6 3.62 -16.46 4.79
C ILE A 6 3.43 -17.98 4.63
N PRO A 7 2.49 -18.62 5.35
CA PRO A 7 2.21 -20.03 5.12
C PRO A 7 1.64 -20.21 3.71
N THR A 8 2.39 -20.85 2.81
CA THR A 8 1.90 -21.30 1.50
C THR A 8 0.85 -22.39 1.73
N SER A 9 -0.41 -22.00 1.81
CA SER A 9 -1.53 -22.72 2.46
C SER A 9 -2.13 -23.86 1.61
N LEU A 10 -1.27 -24.74 1.07
CA LEU A 10 -1.71 -25.96 0.35
C LEU A 10 -1.09 -27.27 0.87
N ALA A 11 -1.06 -27.52 2.19
CA ALA A 11 -1.05 -28.88 2.75
C ALA A 11 -1.30 -28.98 4.28
N ALA A 12 -2.03 -30.05 4.65
CA ALA A 12 -2.07 -30.73 5.97
C ALA A 12 -2.78 -30.03 7.16
N ALA A 13 -3.17 -30.85 8.17
CA ALA A 13 -4.13 -30.48 9.22
C ALA A 13 -3.87 -31.22 10.57
N LEU A 14 -4.70 -30.89 11.59
CA LEU A 14 -5.01 -31.66 12.82
C LEU A 14 -3.98 -31.71 13.99
N LEU A 15 -4.22 -30.97 15.10
CA LEU A 15 -4.74 -31.48 16.41
C LEU A 15 -4.44 -30.65 17.69
N ALA A 16 -5.49 -30.48 18.53
CA ALA A 16 -5.53 -30.59 20.01
C ALA A 16 -4.98 -29.51 21.01
N THR A 17 -5.84 -28.53 21.34
CA THR A 17 -6.35 -28.17 22.70
C THR A 17 -5.43 -27.94 23.94
N GLY A 18 -5.60 -26.79 24.66
CA GLY A 18 -5.26 -26.71 26.11
C GLY A 18 -5.24 -25.33 26.84
N LEU A 19 -6.40 -24.90 27.37
CA LEU A 19 -6.70 -24.18 28.67
C LEU A 19 -5.50 -23.87 29.63
N LEU A 20 -5.40 -22.78 30.44
CA LEU A 20 -6.36 -21.82 31.06
C LEU A 20 -5.65 -20.55 31.67
N THR A 21 -6.41 -19.46 31.93
CA THR A 21 -6.28 -18.30 32.89
C THR A 21 -4.97 -17.98 33.68
N GLY A 22 -4.61 -16.72 34.01
CA GLY A 22 -5.23 -15.41 33.70
C GLY A 22 -4.99 -14.29 34.75
N CYS A 23 -5.43 -13.06 34.44
CA CYS A 23 -5.56 -11.84 35.30
C CYS A 23 -4.29 -11.03 35.68
N ASN A 24 -4.50 -9.74 36.04
CA ASN A 24 -3.57 -8.60 35.88
C ASN A 24 -3.75 -7.51 36.99
N ASP A 25 -3.22 -6.29 36.75
CA ASP A 25 -3.53 -4.98 37.39
C ASP A 25 -2.87 -4.67 38.76
N SER A 26 -2.52 -3.43 39.16
CA SER A 26 -2.31 -2.09 38.51
C SER A 26 -1.65 -1.14 39.57
N ALA A 27 -1.41 0.19 39.48
CA ALA A 27 -1.68 1.28 38.52
C ALA A 27 -0.73 2.51 38.78
N GLU A 28 -0.60 3.44 37.79
CA GLU A 28 -0.55 4.93 37.94
C GLU A 28 0.57 5.66 38.76
N THR A 29 0.94 6.95 38.56
CA THR A 29 0.42 8.09 37.72
C THR A 29 1.50 9.17 37.41
N SER A 30 1.36 9.93 36.29
CA SER A 30 1.75 11.36 36.06
C SER A 30 3.26 11.79 36.02
N SER A 31 3.72 12.84 35.30
CA SER A 31 3.15 13.68 34.19
C SER A 31 4.20 14.61 33.51
N SER A 32 3.81 15.20 32.35
CA SER A 32 4.38 16.41 31.68
C SER A 32 5.71 16.30 30.88
N ALA A 33 5.91 17.22 29.92
CA ALA A 33 6.86 17.08 28.80
C ALA A 33 7.54 18.40 28.36
N SER A 34 8.61 18.27 27.56
CA SER A 34 9.31 19.36 26.83
C SER A 34 9.94 18.80 25.55
N ALA A 35 10.01 19.57 24.47
CA ALA A 35 10.50 19.10 23.17
C ALA A 35 12.04 19.10 23.06
N ALA A 36 12.52 18.42 22.01
CA ALA A 36 13.91 18.18 21.61
C ALA A 36 14.71 17.17 22.47
N SER A 37 15.43 16.27 21.78
CA SER A 37 16.05 15.03 22.29
C SER A 37 15.04 13.96 22.77
N ALA A 38 15.42 12.68 22.63
CA ALA A 38 14.56 11.55 22.96
C ALA A 38 14.56 11.26 24.48
N ASN A 39 13.91 12.09 25.29
CA ASN A 39 13.65 11.81 26.70
C ASN A 39 12.48 12.62 27.31
N THR A 40 11.24 12.26 26.97
CA THR A 40 10.03 12.71 27.68
C THR A 40 9.34 11.54 28.35
N SER A 41 9.28 11.53 29.69
CA SER A 41 8.53 10.53 30.46
C SER A 41 7.05 10.88 30.56
N SER A 42 6.38 11.05 29.42
CA SER A 42 4.93 11.13 29.35
C SER A 42 4.33 9.75 29.60
N SER A 43 3.36 9.65 30.52
CA SER A 43 2.55 8.44 30.71
C SER A 43 1.46 8.28 29.63
N GLU A 44 1.59 9.01 28.53
CA GLU A 44 0.67 9.05 27.40
C GLU A 44 1.17 8.08 26.33
N THR A 45 0.33 7.12 25.94
CA THR A 45 0.68 6.09 24.93
C THR A 45 0.33 6.51 23.50
N VAL A 46 -0.13 7.75 23.30
CA VAL A 46 -0.43 8.38 22.01
C VAL A 46 0.13 9.78 22.00
N HIS A 47 0.91 10.13 20.98
CA HIS A 47 1.44 11.48 20.82
C HIS A 47 0.31 12.50 20.61
N PRO A 48 0.28 13.66 21.31
CA PRO A 48 -0.85 14.61 21.28
C PRO A 48 -1.29 15.06 19.87
N ALA A 49 -0.36 15.21 18.93
CA ALA A 49 -0.68 15.56 17.54
C ALA A 49 -1.65 14.56 16.86
N MET A 50 -1.54 13.26 17.14
CA MET A 50 -2.46 12.24 16.59
C MET A 50 -3.90 12.47 17.09
N LYS A 51 -4.04 12.82 18.38
CA LYS A 51 -5.37 13.13 18.95
C LYS A 51 -5.95 14.45 18.43
N ALA A 52 -5.12 15.36 17.93
CA ALA A 52 -5.55 16.65 17.42
C ALA A 52 -6.24 16.57 16.04
N VAL A 53 -5.88 15.59 15.20
CA VAL A 53 -6.43 15.46 13.82
C VAL A 53 -7.70 14.60 13.73
N LEU A 54 -7.99 13.76 14.73
CA LEU A 54 -9.20 12.90 14.78
C LEU A 54 -10.54 13.60 14.45
N PRO A 55 -10.82 14.86 14.87
CA PRO A 55 -12.07 15.55 14.51
C PRO A 55 -12.22 15.86 13.01
N GLU A 56 -11.13 15.83 12.25
CA GLU A 56 -11.11 16.07 10.80
C GLU A 56 -11.37 14.79 9.98
N MET A 57 -11.31 13.63 10.61
CA MET A 57 -11.42 12.30 9.99
C MET A 57 -12.82 11.64 10.16
N GLN A 58 -13.84 12.41 10.54
CA GLN A 58 -15.18 11.88 10.84
C GLN A 58 -16.07 11.78 9.58
N GLU A 59 -16.88 10.72 9.45
CA GLU A 59 -17.85 10.53 8.35
C GLU A 59 -18.74 11.78 8.17
N LYS A 60 -18.52 12.53 7.07
CA LYS A 60 -19.31 13.71 6.71
C LYS A 60 -19.14 14.10 5.24
N VAL A 61 -20.24 14.51 4.61
CA VAL A 61 -20.19 15.22 3.32
C VAL A 61 -19.99 16.72 3.54
N TYR A 62 -18.96 17.27 2.91
CA TYR A 62 -18.64 18.70 2.87
C TYR A 62 -19.04 19.27 1.52
N LYS A 63 -19.85 20.33 1.50
CA LYS A 63 -20.00 21.14 0.29
C LYS A 63 -18.71 21.95 0.11
N VAL A 64 -18.01 21.72 -0.99
CA VAL A 64 -16.77 22.44 -1.36
C VAL A 64 -17.15 23.79 -1.96
N THR A 65 -18.07 23.78 -2.93
CA THR A 65 -18.66 24.97 -3.55
C THR A 65 -20.01 24.61 -4.17
N ASP A 66 -20.66 25.52 -4.91
CA ASP A 66 -21.89 25.18 -5.65
C ASP A 66 -21.64 24.07 -6.69
N GLY A 67 -22.39 22.97 -6.56
CA GLY A 67 -22.26 21.79 -7.42
C GLY A 67 -21.09 20.86 -7.10
N VAL A 68 -20.32 21.07 -6.03
CA VAL A 68 -19.18 20.18 -5.68
C VAL A 68 -19.21 19.78 -4.20
N TYR A 69 -19.19 18.48 -3.94
CA TYR A 69 -19.35 17.89 -2.62
C TYR A 69 -18.32 16.78 -2.39
N GLN A 70 -17.71 16.73 -1.21
CA GLN A 70 -16.69 15.74 -0.86
C GLN A 70 -17.12 14.94 0.37
N ALA A 71 -17.19 13.62 0.23
CA ALA A 71 -17.38 12.69 1.33
C ALA A 71 -16.02 12.40 1.99
N VAL A 72 -15.87 12.78 3.26
CA VAL A 72 -14.67 12.59 4.08
C VAL A 72 -14.95 11.57 5.19
N GLY A 73 -13.98 10.73 5.52
CA GLY A 73 -14.02 9.82 6.67
C GLY A 73 -14.84 8.53 6.49
N PHE A 74 -15.37 8.26 5.29
CA PHE A 74 -16.13 7.03 4.97
C PHE A 74 -15.27 5.79 4.66
N GLY A 75 -13.94 5.98 4.65
CA GLY A 75 -12.92 4.99 4.32
C GLY A 75 -11.54 5.65 4.38
N GLY A 76 -10.54 5.02 3.77
CA GLY A 76 -9.18 5.58 3.69
C GLY A 76 -9.14 6.85 2.85
N ALA A 77 -9.64 6.75 1.61
CA ALA A 77 -9.80 7.89 0.72
C ALA A 77 -11.10 8.67 1.00
N ASN A 78 -11.14 9.87 0.44
CA ASN A 78 -12.36 10.60 0.15
C ASN A 78 -12.94 10.15 -1.20
N SER A 79 -14.19 10.52 -1.44
CA SER A 79 -14.77 10.53 -2.79
C SER A 79 -15.48 11.87 -3.02
N ILE A 80 -15.51 12.36 -4.25
CA ILE A 80 -15.99 13.70 -4.60
C ILE A 80 -17.09 13.59 -5.66
N MET A 81 -18.27 14.15 -5.36
CA MET A 81 -19.36 14.31 -6.31
C MET A 81 -19.31 15.69 -6.95
N VAL A 82 -19.36 15.73 -8.27
CA VAL A 82 -19.65 16.94 -9.07
C VAL A 82 -21.05 16.80 -9.66
N GLU A 83 -21.91 17.78 -9.40
CA GLU A 83 -23.30 17.80 -9.83
C GLU A 83 -23.47 18.66 -11.09
N GLY A 84 -23.93 18.03 -12.18
CA GLY A 84 -24.24 18.69 -13.45
C GLY A 84 -25.72 19.02 -13.63
N GLU A 85 -26.12 19.30 -14.87
CA GLU A 85 -27.51 19.59 -15.24
C GLU A 85 -28.41 18.34 -15.16
N ASP A 86 -28.00 17.23 -15.81
CA ASP A 86 -28.80 16.01 -15.96
C ASP A 86 -28.18 14.75 -15.28
N GLY A 87 -27.11 14.92 -14.53
CA GLY A 87 -26.31 13.82 -14.00
C GLY A 87 -25.27 14.24 -12.97
N ILE A 88 -24.56 13.26 -12.41
CA ILE A 88 -23.41 13.47 -11.52
C ILE A 88 -22.15 12.74 -12.01
N ILE A 89 -20.99 13.28 -11.64
CA ILE A 89 -19.66 12.69 -11.83
C ILE A 89 -19.11 12.35 -10.45
N ILE A 90 -18.56 11.14 -10.29
CA ILE A 90 -17.83 10.74 -9.09
C ILE A 90 -16.33 10.81 -9.40
N VAL A 91 -15.52 11.34 -8.48
CA VAL A 91 -14.05 11.30 -8.54
C VAL A 91 -13.55 10.55 -7.31
N ASP A 92 -12.77 9.50 -7.59
CA ASP A 92 -12.37 8.41 -6.69
C ASP A 92 -13.54 7.64 -6.04
N ALA A 93 -13.36 6.32 -5.91
CA ALA A 93 -14.43 5.36 -5.68
C ALA A 93 -14.29 4.50 -4.41
N MET A 94 -13.49 4.93 -3.43
CA MET A 94 -13.22 4.22 -2.16
C MET A 94 -12.47 2.89 -2.32
N ALA A 95 -12.06 2.27 -1.20
CA ALA A 95 -11.34 1.00 -1.17
C ALA A 95 -12.26 -0.24 -1.12
N SER A 96 -13.57 -0.06 -0.94
CA SER A 96 -14.52 -1.17 -0.89
C SER A 96 -15.89 -0.84 -1.49
N VAL A 97 -16.56 -1.87 -2.01
CA VAL A 97 -17.92 -1.74 -2.56
C VAL A 97 -18.90 -1.26 -1.46
N GLU A 98 -18.71 -1.71 -0.22
CA GLU A 98 -19.53 -1.31 0.93
C GLU A 98 -19.35 0.17 1.32
N SER A 99 -18.13 0.71 1.32
CA SER A 99 -17.88 2.14 1.59
C SER A 99 -18.39 3.02 0.44
N ALA A 100 -18.19 2.60 -0.81
CA ALA A 100 -18.78 3.24 -1.98
C ALA A 100 -20.32 3.31 -1.90
N ARG A 101 -21.00 2.23 -1.45
CA ARG A 101 -22.45 2.26 -1.19
C ARG A 101 -22.84 3.25 -0.08
N LYS A 102 -22.07 3.35 1.02
CA LYS A 102 -22.30 4.37 2.07
C LYS A 102 -22.22 5.78 1.49
N VAL A 103 -21.17 6.07 0.72
CA VAL A 103 -20.95 7.38 0.09
C VAL A 103 -22.02 7.69 -0.94
N LYS A 104 -22.39 6.74 -1.81
CA LYS A 104 -23.50 6.88 -2.75
C LYS A 104 -24.80 7.25 -2.02
N ALA A 105 -25.11 6.60 -0.90
CA ALA A 105 -26.29 6.93 -0.10
C ALA A 105 -26.22 8.37 0.45
N ALA A 106 -25.07 8.80 0.98
CA ALA A 106 -24.88 10.17 1.47
C ALA A 106 -24.96 11.23 0.36
N PHE A 107 -24.51 10.93 -0.87
CA PHE A 107 -24.69 11.79 -2.03
C PHE A 107 -26.14 11.81 -2.55
N ARG A 108 -26.89 10.71 -2.40
CA ARG A 108 -28.33 10.65 -2.72
C ARG A 108 -29.21 11.45 -1.75
N GLU A 109 -28.72 11.82 -0.56
CA GLU A 109 -29.38 12.84 0.30
C GLU A 109 -29.33 14.25 -0.31
N ILE A 110 -28.46 14.48 -1.30
CA ILE A 110 -28.27 15.78 -1.97
C ILE A 110 -28.96 15.78 -3.35
N THR A 111 -28.82 14.71 -4.15
CA THR A 111 -29.34 14.69 -5.53
C THR A 111 -29.64 13.27 -6.06
N ASP A 112 -30.81 13.13 -6.70
CA ASP A 112 -31.26 11.90 -7.36
C ASP A 112 -30.74 11.74 -8.81
N LYS A 113 -29.94 12.70 -9.31
CA LYS A 113 -29.42 12.68 -10.68
C LYS A 113 -28.57 11.43 -10.97
N PRO A 114 -28.74 10.76 -12.14
CA PRO A 114 -28.01 9.54 -12.46
C PRO A 114 -26.51 9.78 -12.54
N ILE A 115 -25.71 8.80 -12.12
CA ILE A 115 -24.26 8.81 -12.31
C ILE A 115 -23.98 8.67 -13.82
N LYS A 116 -23.15 9.57 -14.36
CA LYS A 116 -22.74 9.57 -15.78
C LYS A 116 -21.29 9.13 -15.97
N ALA A 117 -20.45 9.39 -14.97
CA ALA A 117 -19.04 9.04 -15.00
C ALA A 117 -18.47 8.79 -13.60
N ILE A 118 -17.45 7.93 -13.55
CA ILE A 118 -16.52 7.77 -12.43
C ILE A 118 -15.11 8.07 -12.96
N VAL A 119 -14.37 8.92 -12.27
CA VAL A 119 -12.98 9.26 -12.59
C VAL A 119 -12.08 8.66 -11.51
N TYR A 120 -11.11 7.84 -11.90
CA TYR A 120 -10.05 7.38 -11.02
C TYR A 120 -8.84 8.31 -11.13
N THR A 121 -8.41 8.92 -10.01
CA THR A 121 -7.26 9.82 -10.00
C THR A 121 -5.94 9.07 -10.18
N HIS A 122 -5.85 7.82 -9.72
CA HIS A 122 -4.68 6.96 -9.86
C HIS A 122 -4.94 5.49 -9.49
N ASN A 123 -3.95 4.60 -9.70
CA ASN A 123 -4.08 3.15 -9.55
C ASN A 123 -4.29 2.60 -8.13
N HIS A 124 -4.28 3.42 -7.08
CA HIS A 124 -4.32 2.93 -5.70
C HIS A 124 -5.70 2.34 -5.35
N GLY A 125 -5.69 1.27 -4.55
CA GLY A 125 -6.90 0.49 -4.27
C GLY A 125 -8.00 1.32 -3.60
N ASP A 126 -7.60 2.25 -2.74
CA ASP A 126 -8.41 3.22 -2.03
C ASP A 126 -9.22 4.16 -2.93
N HIS A 127 -8.90 4.21 -4.22
CA HIS A 127 -9.47 5.14 -5.20
C HIS A 127 -10.29 4.41 -6.27
N VAL A 128 -10.16 3.07 -6.37
CA VAL A 128 -10.72 2.28 -7.47
C VAL A 128 -11.50 1.03 -7.04
N PHE A 129 -11.24 0.47 -5.83
CA PHE A 129 -11.78 -0.83 -5.39
C PHE A 129 -13.19 -0.77 -4.75
N GLY A 130 -13.87 0.36 -4.79
CA GLY A 130 -15.31 0.46 -4.53
C GLY A 130 -16.16 0.80 -5.76
N GLY A 131 -15.57 0.86 -6.96
CA GLY A 131 -16.26 1.23 -8.22
C GLY A 131 -17.67 0.64 -8.40
N PRO A 132 -17.88 -0.69 -8.24
CA PRO A 132 -19.20 -1.32 -8.36
C PRO A 132 -20.25 -0.75 -7.39
N GLY A 133 -19.87 -0.28 -6.20
CA GLY A 133 -20.79 0.25 -5.19
C GLY A 133 -21.41 1.60 -5.58
N PHE A 134 -20.80 2.32 -6.52
CA PHE A 134 -21.40 3.49 -7.16
C PHE A 134 -22.34 3.10 -8.30
N VAL A 135 -22.02 2.05 -9.07
CA VAL A 135 -22.78 1.65 -10.26
C VAL A 135 -24.02 0.81 -9.93
N GLU A 136 -24.00 0.02 -8.85
CA GLU A 136 -25.14 -0.78 -8.40
C GLU A 136 -26.43 0.04 -8.24
N GLY A 137 -27.48 -0.38 -8.96
CA GLY A 137 -28.82 0.21 -8.86
C GLY A 137 -29.05 1.50 -9.67
N GLU A 138 -28.09 1.96 -10.49
CA GLU A 138 -28.40 2.91 -11.57
C GLU A 138 -29.17 2.20 -12.71
N GLU A 139 -29.94 2.95 -13.52
CA GLU A 139 -30.84 2.35 -14.52
C GLU A 139 -30.11 1.77 -15.76
N ASN A 140 -29.02 2.41 -16.20
CA ASN A 140 -28.22 2.01 -17.37
C ASN A 140 -26.73 1.99 -16.96
N PRO A 141 -26.30 1.02 -16.12
CA PRO A 141 -24.95 0.97 -15.56
C PRO A 141 -23.84 0.88 -16.62
N GLU A 142 -24.15 0.33 -17.80
CA GLU A 142 -23.26 0.20 -18.95
C GLU A 142 -22.94 1.52 -19.67
N ASP A 143 -23.77 2.55 -19.52
CA ASP A 143 -23.54 3.89 -20.09
C ASP A 143 -22.57 4.74 -19.25
N ILE A 144 -22.19 4.28 -18.06
CA ILE A 144 -21.34 5.03 -17.12
C ILE A 144 -19.88 5.02 -17.57
N GLN A 145 -19.34 6.21 -17.82
CA GLN A 145 -17.96 6.38 -18.29
C GLN A 145 -16.97 6.21 -17.14
N ILE A 146 -16.09 5.21 -17.22
CA ILE A 146 -15.02 5.01 -16.23
C ILE A 146 -13.73 5.59 -16.82
N TRP A 147 -13.34 6.78 -16.36
CA TRP A 147 -12.18 7.53 -16.84
C TRP A 147 -10.95 7.30 -15.97
N ALA A 148 -9.81 7.03 -16.60
CA ALA A 148 -8.50 6.97 -15.95
C ALA A 148 -7.36 7.35 -16.91
N HIS A 149 -6.13 7.39 -16.42
CA HIS A 149 -4.95 7.45 -17.28
C HIS A 149 -4.71 6.10 -17.97
N ASP A 150 -4.13 6.09 -19.17
CA ASP A 150 -4.00 4.87 -20.00
C ASP A 150 -3.18 3.73 -19.33
N THR A 151 -2.24 4.07 -18.44
CA THR A 151 -1.45 3.10 -17.67
C THR A 151 -2.06 2.70 -16.32
N THR A 152 -3.20 3.25 -15.88
CA THR A 152 -3.80 2.93 -14.57
C THR A 152 -4.06 1.43 -14.42
N GLN A 153 -4.69 0.78 -15.41
CA GLN A 153 -4.95 -0.67 -15.38
C GLN A 153 -3.65 -1.51 -15.29
N TYR A 154 -2.56 -1.05 -15.93
CA TYR A 154 -1.25 -1.72 -15.83
C TYR A 154 -0.71 -1.66 -14.40
N TYR A 155 -0.80 -0.51 -13.72
CA TYR A 155 -0.32 -0.40 -12.34
C TYR A 155 -1.20 -1.10 -11.31
N ILE A 156 -2.53 -1.14 -11.51
CA ILE A 156 -3.45 -2.01 -10.75
C ILE A 156 -2.97 -3.46 -10.85
N ASN A 157 -2.82 -3.97 -12.08
CA ASN A 157 -2.37 -5.33 -12.34
C ASN A 157 -0.99 -5.62 -11.71
N ARG A 158 -0.06 -4.65 -11.73
CA ARG A 158 1.28 -4.78 -11.13
C ARG A 158 1.24 -5.00 -9.61
N VAL A 159 0.37 -4.27 -8.90
CA VAL A 159 0.27 -4.33 -7.43
C VAL A 159 -0.38 -5.63 -6.96
N VAL A 160 -1.47 -6.06 -7.60
CA VAL A 160 -2.25 -7.24 -7.15
C VAL A 160 -1.63 -8.58 -7.53
N ASN A 161 -0.69 -8.62 -8.48
CA ASN A 161 -0.10 -9.87 -8.98
C ASN A 161 1.36 -10.11 -8.57
N VAL A 162 2.28 -9.22 -8.95
CA VAL A 162 3.72 -9.56 -9.01
C VAL A 162 4.42 -9.46 -7.65
N LEU A 163 3.93 -8.60 -6.76
CA LEU A 163 4.54 -8.33 -5.45
C LEU A 163 3.55 -8.48 -4.28
N ALA A 164 2.34 -8.99 -4.54
CA ALA A 164 1.22 -8.97 -3.59
C ALA A 164 1.52 -9.62 -2.21
N PRO A 165 2.20 -10.78 -2.09
CA PRO A 165 2.51 -11.34 -0.78
C PRO A 165 3.41 -10.43 0.07
N ALA A 166 4.45 -9.85 -0.57
CA ALA A 166 5.39 -8.96 0.10
C ALA A 166 4.76 -7.59 0.44
N ILE A 167 4.01 -6.99 -0.49
CA ILE A 167 3.34 -5.71 -0.28
C ILE A 167 2.21 -5.85 0.74
N GLY A 168 1.39 -6.91 0.68
CA GLY A 168 0.29 -7.15 1.62
C GLY A 168 0.76 -7.30 3.06
N SER A 169 1.73 -8.19 3.31
CA SER A 169 2.32 -8.38 4.65
C SER A 169 2.92 -7.08 5.21
N ARG A 170 3.56 -6.26 4.38
CA ARG A 170 4.13 -4.96 4.79
C ARG A 170 3.07 -3.88 4.97
N SER A 171 2.00 -3.89 4.17
CA SER A 171 0.87 -2.97 4.27
C SER A 171 0.11 -3.16 5.58
N ASN A 172 -0.20 -4.41 5.96
CA ASN A 172 -0.88 -4.72 7.22
C ASN A 172 -0.17 -4.13 8.44
N ARG A 173 1.17 -4.21 8.47
CA ARG A 173 2.00 -3.62 9.54
C ARG A 173 2.01 -2.09 9.50
N MET A 174 1.97 -1.51 8.30
CA MET A 174 1.93 -0.06 8.08
C MET A 174 0.59 0.58 8.49
N ILE A 175 -0.52 -0.11 8.29
CA ILE A 175 -1.89 0.36 8.60
C ILE A 175 -2.44 -0.17 9.94
N GLY A 176 -1.59 -0.80 10.77
CA GLY A 176 -1.97 -1.28 12.09
C GLY A 176 -3.01 -2.42 12.12
N ALA A 177 -3.17 -3.18 11.03
CA ALA A 177 -4.26 -4.17 10.86
C ALA A 177 -4.24 -5.36 11.87
N LEU A 178 -3.21 -5.48 12.70
CA LEU A 178 -3.10 -6.47 13.77
C LEU A 178 -3.46 -5.90 15.17
N LEU A 179 -3.63 -4.59 15.28
CA LEU A 179 -3.69 -3.88 16.55
C LEU A 179 -5.13 -3.60 16.99
N GLU A 180 -5.40 -3.76 18.27
CA GLU A 180 -6.66 -3.32 18.87
C GLU A 180 -6.80 -1.79 18.76
N LYS A 181 -8.02 -1.32 18.47
CA LYS A 181 -8.33 0.12 18.42
C LYS A 181 -8.24 0.72 19.83
N GLY A 182 -7.44 1.77 19.99
CA GLY A 182 -7.34 2.55 21.22
C GLY A 182 -5.93 3.02 21.55
N ASP A 183 -5.79 3.72 22.67
CA ASP A 183 -4.58 4.47 23.06
C ASP A 183 -3.28 3.64 23.10
N LYS A 184 -3.35 2.31 23.28
CA LYS A 184 -2.19 1.39 23.32
C LYS A 184 -1.93 0.64 22.02
N GLY A 185 -2.79 0.79 21.03
CA GLY A 185 -2.71 0.13 19.72
C GLY A 185 -2.94 1.13 18.60
N PHE A 186 -3.84 0.77 17.69
CA PHE A 186 -4.20 1.58 16.52
C PHE A 186 -5.05 2.80 16.92
N VAL A 187 -4.77 3.95 16.31
CA VAL A 187 -5.44 5.23 16.63
C VAL A 187 -6.07 5.83 15.36
N HIS A 188 -5.26 5.98 14.32
CA HIS A 188 -5.63 6.31 12.95
C HIS A 188 -4.41 6.01 12.07
N TYR A 189 -4.57 5.74 10.76
CA TYR A 189 -3.43 5.45 9.88
C TYR A 189 -2.77 6.72 9.29
N GLY A 190 -3.34 7.90 9.55
CA GLY A 190 -2.70 9.21 9.32
C GLY A 190 -3.46 10.11 8.35
N LEU A 191 -4.24 9.52 7.44
CA LEU A 191 -5.08 10.24 6.48
C LEU A 191 -6.58 10.12 6.81
N ALA A 192 -7.02 8.95 7.30
CA ALA A 192 -8.32 8.74 7.92
C ALA A 192 -8.22 7.82 9.16
N THR A 193 -9.35 7.60 9.84
CA THR A 193 -9.46 6.77 11.05
C THR A 193 -9.07 5.31 10.82
N GLU A 194 -9.42 4.70 9.70
CA GLU A 194 -9.08 3.32 9.36
C GLU A 194 -9.13 3.05 7.85
N MET A 195 -8.55 1.92 7.42
CA MET A 195 -8.75 1.38 6.08
C MET A 195 -9.97 0.44 6.11
N GLU A 196 -10.99 0.77 5.32
CA GLU A 196 -12.27 0.07 5.27
C GLU A 196 -12.16 -1.39 4.79
N THR A 197 -11.06 -1.77 4.12
CA THR A 197 -10.78 -3.15 3.69
C THR A 197 -10.43 -4.11 4.84
N ILE A 198 -10.18 -3.57 6.04
CA ILE A 198 -9.95 -4.36 7.27
C ILE A 198 -11.29 -4.80 7.90
N GLU A 199 -12.38 -4.05 7.70
CA GLU A 199 -13.68 -4.32 8.33
C GLU A 199 -14.29 -5.65 7.85
N PRO A 200 -14.73 -6.55 8.77
CA PRO A 200 -15.37 -7.80 8.40
C PRO A 200 -16.68 -7.60 7.60
N GLY A 201 -16.67 -7.97 6.33
CA GLY A 201 -17.81 -7.89 5.41
C GLY A 201 -17.53 -7.01 4.20
N ASN A 202 -16.65 -6.01 4.34
CA ASN A 202 -16.24 -5.16 3.23
C ASN A 202 -15.37 -5.94 2.23
N HIS A 203 -15.42 -5.57 0.94
CA HIS A 203 -14.55 -6.13 -0.09
C HIS A 203 -14.15 -5.14 -1.17
N ALA A 204 -12.97 -5.40 -1.74
CA ALA A 204 -12.42 -4.69 -2.89
C ALA A 204 -12.88 -5.36 -4.20
N ASP A 205 -13.39 -4.55 -5.14
CA ASP A 205 -13.80 -4.94 -6.49
C ASP A 205 -13.69 -3.73 -7.45
N VAL A 206 -13.32 -3.94 -8.72
CA VAL A 206 -12.94 -2.86 -9.65
C VAL A 206 -13.77 -2.89 -10.93
N ILE A 207 -14.08 -1.72 -11.48
CA ILE A 207 -14.56 -1.61 -12.87
C ILE A 207 -13.37 -1.17 -13.73
N PRO A 208 -12.94 -1.93 -14.74
CA PRO A 208 -11.86 -1.50 -15.63
C PRO A 208 -12.20 -0.16 -16.34
N PRO A 209 -11.23 0.74 -16.54
CA PRO A 209 -11.46 1.99 -17.26
C PRO A 209 -12.02 1.75 -18.67
N THR A 210 -13.18 2.33 -18.95
CA THR A 210 -13.82 2.29 -20.29
C THR A 210 -13.36 3.43 -21.18
N HIS A 211 -12.84 4.50 -20.59
CA HIS A 211 -12.31 5.68 -21.25
C HIS A 211 -10.92 6.01 -20.68
N THR A 212 -9.95 6.28 -21.55
CA THR A 212 -8.57 6.57 -21.14
C THR A 212 -7.95 7.71 -21.94
N PHE A 213 -6.93 8.34 -21.35
CA PHE A 213 -6.12 9.37 -21.98
C PHE A 213 -4.66 9.28 -21.50
N SER A 214 -3.75 9.93 -22.24
CA SER A 214 -2.33 10.06 -21.87
C SER A 214 -2.09 11.44 -21.22
N ASP A 215 -1.75 12.49 -21.99
CA ASP A 215 -1.32 13.77 -21.41
C ASP A 215 -2.48 14.60 -20.80
N LYS A 216 -3.57 14.79 -21.55
CA LYS A 216 -4.74 15.60 -21.15
C LYS A 216 -6.03 15.12 -21.82
N ALA A 217 -7.17 15.24 -21.14
CA ALA A 217 -8.51 15.21 -21.73
C ALA A 217 -9.32 16.45 -21.32
N GLU A 218 -10.03 17.06 -22.27
CA GLU A 218 -10.98 18.15 -22.03
C GLU A 218 -12.39 17.60 -22.28
N LEU A 219 -13.25 17.63 -21.26
CA LEU A 219 -14.51 16.89 -21.23
C LEU A 219 -15.68 17.84 -20.92
N ASN A 220 -16.84 17.55 -21.49
CA ASN A 220 -18.13 18.04 -20.99
C ASN A 220 -19.02 16.84 -20.67
N ILE A 221 -19.37 16.66 -19.39
CA ILE A 221 -20.18 15.54 -18.89
C ILE A 221 -21.29 16.13 -18.01
N ALA A 222 -22.54 15.77 -18.30
CA ALA A 222 -23.73 16.36 -17.67
C ALA A 222 -23.76 17.91 -17.70
N GLY A 223 -23.20 18.54 -18.75
CA GLY A 223 -23.05 19.99 -18.85
C GLY A 223 -21.85 20.57 -18.10
N VAL A 224 -21.20 19.81 -17.20
CA VAL A 224 -20.00 20.23 -16.45
C VAL A 224 -18.78 20.19 -17.38
N ASN A 225 -18.06 21.30 -17.49
CA ASN A 225 -16.73 21.33 -18.09
C ASN A 225 -15.70 20.84 -17.07
N LEU A 226 -14.87 19.86 -17.44
CA LEU A 226 -13.75 19.40 -16.63
C LEU A 226 -12.53 19.07 -17.48
N GLU A 227 -11.35 19.29 -16.90
CA GLU A 227 -10.06 18.94 -17.50
C GLU A 227 -9.40 17.85 -16.67
N LEU A 228 -9.07 16.72 -17.30
CA LEU A 228 -8.22 15.67 -16.72
C LEU A 228 -6.80 15.92 -17.22
N VAL A 229 -5.81 16.03 -16.32
CA VAL A 229 -4.42 16.33 -16.69
C VAL A 229 -3.47 15.37 -15.98
N HIS A 230 -2.53 14.78 -16.72
CA HIS A 230 -1.53 13.85 -16.16
C HIS A 230 -0.43 14.58 -15.38
N VAL A 231 -0.13 14.10 -14.18
CA VAL A 231 0.76 14.73 -13.17
C VAL A 231 1.41 13.69 -12.26
N ALA A 232 2.58 13.17 -12.65
CA ALA A 232 3.27 12.12 -11.89
C ALA A 232 3.72 12.57 -10.47
N GLY A 233 3.43 11.75 -9.45
CA GLY A 233 3.82 12.01 -8.06
C GLY A 233 3.70 10.78 -7.15
N GLU A 234 2.59 10.61 -6.42
CA GLU A 234 2.35 9.41 -5.59
C GLU A 234 2.34 8.13 -6.46
N THR A 235 1.87 8.21 -7.70
CA THR A 235 2.08 7.18 -8.74
C THR A 235 2.48 7.80 -10.08
N ASN A 236 2.77 6.93 -11.06
CA ASN A 236 3.16 7.34 -12.42
C ASN A 236 1.96 7.60 -13.35
N ASP A 237 0.77 7.10 -13.00
CA ASP A 237 -0.49 7.28 -13.73
C ASP A 237 -1.39 8.36 -13.11
N GLN A 238 -0.90 9.03 -12.06
CA GLN A 238 -1.60 10.05 -11.32
C GLN A 238 -2.08 11.21 -12.22
N ILE A 239 -3.33 11.61 -12.03
CA ILE A 239 -3.95 12.76 -12.69
C ILE A 239 -4.47 13.78 -11.65
N ILE A 240 -4.72 15.01 -12.11
CA ILE A 240 -5.62 15.96 -11.46
C ILE A 240 -6.94 16.03 -12.22
N VAL A 241 -8.01 16.42 -11.51
CA VAL A 241 -9.25 16.91 -12.11
C VAL A 241 -9.37 18.40 -11.83
N TRP A 242 -9.58 19.20 -12.88
CA TRP A 242 -9.77 20.65 -12.77
C TRP A 242 -11.16 21.04 -13.26
N LEU A 243 -11.87 21.85 -12.48
CA LEU A 243 -13.16 22.42 -12.80
C LEU A 243 -13.01 23.92 -13.10
N PRO A 244 -12.86 24.33 -14.37
CA PRO A 244 -12.53 25.72 -14.73
C PRO A 244 -13.61 26.74 -14.36
N ASP A 245 -14.88 26.33 -14.28
CA ASP A 245 -16.01 27.22 -13.94
C ASP A 245 -16.16 27.40 -12.42
N GLN A 246 -15.99 26.31 -11.64
CA GLN A 246 -16.09 26.30 -10.18
C GLN A 246 -14.77 26.67 -9.47
N LYS A 247 -13.64 26.74 -10.20
CA LYS A 247 -12.27 26.95 -9.68
C LYS A 247 -11.83 25.93 -8.61
N VAL A 248 -12.33 24.70 -8.72
CA VAL A 248 -11.93 23.57 -7.87
C VAL A 248 -10.86 22.74 -8.56
N ILE A 249 -9.76 22.46 -7.86
CA ILE A 249 -8.77 21.46 -8.27
C ILE A 249 -8.82 20.24 -7.34
N MET A 250 -8.78 19.05 -7.93
CA MET A 250 -8.72 17.76 -7.24
C MET A 250 -7.34 17.16 -7.52
N PRO A 251 -6.39 17.24 -6.57
CA PRO A 251 -4.98 16.86 -6.78
C PRO A 251 -4.72 15.35 -6.78
N GLY A 252 -5.75 14.53 -6.55
CA GLY A 252 -5.55 13.13 -6.16
C GLY A 252 -4.76 13.06 -4.86
N ASP A 253 -3.71 12.22 -4.86
CA ASP A 253 -2.77 12.05 -3.75
C ASP A 253 -1.56 13.00 -3.79
N ASN A 254 -1.45 13.83 -4.83
CA ASN A 254 -0.30 14.72 -4.95
C ASN A 254 -0.29 15.83 -3.88
N VAL A 255 -1.42 16.13 -3.22
CA VAL A 255 -1.53 17.07 -2.09
C VAL A 255 -2.62 16.63 -1.10
N TYR A 256 -2.26 16.45 0.18
CA TYR A 256 -3.18 16.22 1.31
C TYR A 256 -2.58 16.78 2.62
N LYS A 257 -3.31 16.78 3.74
CA LYS A 257 -2.86 17.38 5.01
C LYS A 257 -1.87 16.52 5.81
N SER A 258 -0.73 16.21 5.19
CA SER A 258 0.44 15.56 5.79
C SER A 258 1.65 15.84 4.89
N PHE A 259 2.87 15.81 5.44
CA PHE A 259 4.07 15.67 4.61
C PHE A 259 3.86 14.52 3.60
N PRO A 260 4.14 14.72 2.29
CA PRO A 260 3.81 13.75 1.25
C PRO A 260 4.57 12.43 1.44
N ASN A 261 3.94 11.34 1.02
CA ASN A 261 4.51 10.00 1.12
C ASN A 261 5.57 9.74 0.01
N LEU A 262 6.64 10.54 -0.01
CA LEU A 262 7.71 10.48 -1.01
C LEU A 262 8.41 9.11 -1.10
N TYR A 263 8.16 8.19 -0.15
CA TYR A 263 8.33 6.74 -0.30
C TYR A 263 7.48 5.99 0.73
N THR A 264 6.55 5.15 0.29
CA THR A 264 5.70 4.38 1.22
C THR A 264 6.42 3.17 1.84
N LEU A 265 6.33 3.01 3.17
CA LEU A 265 6.97 1.92 3.91
C LEU A 265 6.45 0.52 3.55
N ARG A 266 5.26 0.38 2.95
CA ARG A 266 4.81 -0.90 2.35
C ARG A 266 5.76 -1.39 1.24
N GLY A 267 6.48 -0.47 0.61
CA GLY A 267 7.40 -0.70 -0.50
C GLY A 267 6.73 -0.42 -1.85
N THR A 268 7.43 0.34 -2.69
CA THR A 268 7.00 0.70 -4.05
C THR A 268 8.23 0.92 -4.95
N SER A 269 8.02 1.10 -6.25
CA SER A 269 9.04 1.61 -7.17
C SER A 269 9.37 3.07 -6.86
N TYR A 270 10.61 3.52 -7.14
CA TYR A 270 11.03 4.91 -6.94
C TYR A 270 10.02 5.91 -7.53
N ARG A 271 9.59 6.86 -6.69
CA ARG A 271 8.76 8.01 -7.07
C ARG A 271 9.65 9.13 -7.57
N ASP A 272 9.32 9.72 -8.72
CA ASP A 272 10.09 10.83 -9.29
C ASP A 272 9.77 12.12 -8.51
N ILE A 273 10.51 12.34 -7.43
CA ILE A 273 10.31 13.45 -6.48
C ILE A 273 10.42 14.81 -7.18
N LYS A 274 11.20 14.88 -8.26
CA LYS A 274 11.29 16.07 -9.09
C LYS A 274 9.98 16.34 -9.82
N LYS A 275 9.44 15.34 -10.54
CA LYS A 275 8.14 15.48 -11.23
C LYS A 275 6.99 15.77 -10.29
N TRP A 276 7.05 15.28 -9.05
CA TRP A 276 6.02 15.58 -8.05
C TRP A 276 5.99 17.08 -7.73
N TYR A 277 7.11 17.74 -7.42
CA TYR A 277 7.06 19.19 -7.18
C TYR A 277 6.72 19.98 -8.45
N GLU A 278 7.18 19.56 -9.63
CA GLU A 278 6.78 20.17 -10.92
C GLU A 278 5.27 19.98 -11.20
N SER A 279 4.66 18.90 -10.72
CA SER A 279 3.20 18.69 -10.79
C SER A 279 2.42 19.62 -9.86
N VAL A 280 2.98 20.02 -8.72
CA VAL A 280 2.37 21.04 -7.85
C VAL A 280 2.60 22.45 -8.40
N ASP A 281 3.70 22.69 -9.13
CA ASP A 281 3.85 23.90 -9.95
C ASP A 281 2.71 23.99 -11.01
N THR A 282 2.37 22.90 -11.70
CA THR A 282 1.20 22.84 -12.60
C THR A 282 -0.12 23.14 -11.87
N MET A 283 -0.31 22.69 -10.63
CA MET A 283 -1.52 23.02 -9.84
C MET A 283 -1.62 24.50 -9.48
N LEU A 284 -0.49 25.19 -9.30
CA LEU A 284 -0.44 26.63 -9.03
C LEU A 284 -0.83 27.46 -10.29
N GLU A 285 -0.52 26.98 -11.49
CA GLU A 285 -0.84 27.68 -12.76
C GLU A 285 -2.35 27.80 -13.03
N PHE A 286 -3.17 26.89 -12.50
CA PHE A 286 -4.64 26.95 -12.61
C PHE A 286 -5.30 28.04 -11.76
N GLU A 287 -4.56 28.65 -10.82
CA GLU A 287 -5.06 29.60 -9.83
C GLU A 287 -6.36 29.16 -9.10
N PRO A 288 -6.41 27.95 -8.52
CA PRO A 288 -7.60 27.41 -7.84
C PRO A 288 -8.09 28.30 -6.69
N GLU A 289 -9.42 28.40 -6.56
CA GLU A 289 -10.07 29.00 -5.39
C GLU A 289 -10.43 27.95 -4.34
N PHE A 290 -10.52 26.67 -4.74
CA PHE A 290 -10.84 25.54 -3.88
C PHE A 290 -9.93 24.34 -4.14
N LEU A 291 -9.59 23.59 -3.09
CA LEU A 291 -8.83 22.34 -3.14
C LEU A 291 -9.69 21.20 -2.59
N ALA A 292 -9.91 20.15 -3.36
CA ALA A 292 -10.64 18.95 -2.94
C ALA A 292 -9.75 17.71 -3.06
N PRO A 293 -8.91 17.41 -2.04
CA PRO A 293 -7.91 16.33 -2.08
C PRO A 293 -8.54 14.95 -1.88
N SER A 294 -7.94 13.89 -2.45
CA SER A 294 -8.46 12.52 -2.29
C SER A 294 -8.24 11.92 -0.90
N HIS A 295 -7.55 12.65 0.00
CA HIS A 295 -7.56 12.41 1.45
C HIS A 295 -7.62 13.74 2.21
N THR A 296 -8.13 13.71 3.45
CA THR A 296 -8.22 14.87 4.37
C THR A 296 -9.22 15.96 3.92
N LEU A 297 -9.33 17.08 4.63
CA LEU A 297 -10.39 18.08 4.43
C LEU A 297 -10.21 18.93 3.16
N PRO A 298 -11.30 19.44 2.57
CA PRO A 298 -11.23 20.42 1.49
C PRO A 298 -10.81 21.80 2.01
N VAL A 299 -10.27 22.64 1.11
CA VAL A 299 -9.85 24.02 1.40
C VAL A 299 -10.62 25.00 0.53
N GLU A 300 -11.09 26.08 1.16
CA GLU A 300 -11.73 27.24 0.53
C GLU A 300 -10.81 28.46 0.56
N GLY A 301 -10.81 29.24 -0.52
CA GLY A 301 -10.17 30.55 -0.63
C GLY A 301 -8.82 30.51 -1.35
N LYS A 302 -8.73 31.23 -2.48
CA LYS A 302 -7.55 31.28 -3.37
C LYS A 302 -6.21 31.46 -2.66
N GLU A 303 -6.10 32.40 -1.72
CA GLU A 303 -4.84 32.63 -1.00
C GLU A 303 -4.50 31.48 -0.02
N ASN A 304 -5.49 30.83 0.60
CA ASN A 304 -5.27 29.65 1.45
C ASN A 304 -4.77 28.47 0.62
N VAL A 305 -5.43 28.19 -0.52
CA VAL A 305 -5.04 27.11 -1.44
C VAL A 305 -3.63 27.37 -1.99
N LYS A 306 -3.35 28.61 -2.39
CA LYS A 306 -2.03 29.04 -2.89
C LYS A 306 -0.93 28.95 -1.82
N GLU A 307 -1.18 29.34 -0.58
CA GLU A 307 -0.25 29.16 0.55
C GLU A 307 0.09 27.67 0.70
N ILE A 308 -0.93 26.81 0.75
CA ILE A 308 -0.77 25.37 0.92
C ILE A 308 0.00 24.75 -0.24
N LEU A 309 -0.40 25.01 -1.48
CA LEU A 309 0.28 24.47 -2.67
C LEU A 309 1.75 24.93 -2.73
N THR A 310 2.02 26.21 -2.46
CA THR A 310 3.39 26.77 -2.43
C THR A 310 4.24 26.09 -1.36
N ALA A 311 3.73 25.99 -0.13
CA ALA A 311 4.45 25.35 0.97
C ALA A 311 4.69 23.85 0.70
N TYR A 312 3.70 23.14 0.16
CA TYR A 312 3.83 21.71 -0.19
C TYR A 312 4.91 21.47 -1.24
N ARG A 313 4.84 22.25 -2.34
CA ARG A 313 5.79 22.28 -3.45
C ARG A 313 7.22 22.57 -2.98
N ASP A 314 7.41 23.61 -2.16
CA ASP A 314 8.72 23.97 -1.62
C ASP A 314 9.22 22.94 -0.58
N GLY A 315 8.33 22.29 0.17
CA GLY A 315 8.67 21.18 1.07
C GLY A 315 9.25 19.98 0.31
N ILE A 316 8.63 19.58 -0.80
CA ILE A 316 9.11 18.51 -1.67
C ILE A 316 10.46 18.90 -2.30
N GLN A 317 10.56 20.07 -2.95
CA GLN A 317 11.80 20.48 -3.60
C GLN A 317 12.94 20.67 -2.58
N PHE A 318 12.68 21.23 -1.39
CA PHE A 318 13.71 21.39 -0.38
C PHE A 318 14.33 20.04 0.02
N VAL A 319 13.51 19.03 0.30
CA VAL A 319 14.00 17.70 0.69
C VAL A 319 14.75 17.02 -0.45
N HIS A 320 14.27 17.16 -1.69
CA HIS A 320 15.00 16.75 -2.89
C HIS A 320 16.38 17.43 -3.00
N ASP A 321 16.40 18.75 -3.13
CA ASP A 321 17.60 19.53 -3.44
C ASP A 321 18.64 19.48 -2.32
N GLN A 322 18.23 19.49 -1.05
CA GLN A 322 19.19 19.34 0.06
C GLN A 322 19.77 17.93 0.13
N THR A 323 19.00 16.89 -0.19
CA THR A 323 19.53 15.52 -0.30
C THR A 323 20.55 15.43 -1.42
N ILE A 324 20.22 15.88 -2.64
CA ILE A 324 21.13 15.89 -3.78
C ILE A 324 22.39 16.74 -3.50
N ARG A 325 22.25 17.90 -2.86
CA ARG A 325 23.38 18.78 -2.47
C ARG A 325 24.30 18.15 -1.41
N LEU A 326 23.82 17.18 -0.63
CA LEU A 326 24.63 16.46 0.37
C LEU A 326 25.18 15.13 -0.17
N ILE A 327 24.46 14.45 -1.06
CA ILE A 327 24.98 13.33 -1.87
C ILE A 327 26.22 13.80 -2.65
N ASN A 328 26.16 14.97 -3.28
CA ASN A 328 27.30 15.60 -3.96
C ASN A 328 28.45 16.04 -3.03
N LYS A 329 28.32 15.86 -1.70
CA LYS A 329 29.40 16.01 -0.72
C LYS A 329 29.90 14.66 -0.16
N GLY A 330 29.37 13.54 -0.65
CA GLY A 330 29.78 12.19 -0.28
C GLY A 330 29.14 11.62 0.99
N LEU A 331 27.99 12.15 1.43
CA LEU A 331 27.29 11.63 2.61
C LEU A 331 26.49 10.35 2.28
N THR A 332 26.52 9.40 3.21
CA THR A 332 25.76 8.15 3.18
C THR A 332 24.27 8.37 3.56
N PRO A 333 23.36 7.40 3.26
CA PRO A 333 21.93 7.52 3.60
C PRO A 333 21.61 7.84 5.07
N ASP A 334 22.44 7.38 6.01
CA ASP A 334 22.26 7.66 7.44
C ASP A 334 22.70 9.09 7.79
N GLU A 335 23.85 9.55 7.29
CA GLU A 335 24.34 10.92 7.50
C GLU A 335 23.45 11.98 6.83
N LEU A 336 22.81 11.63 5.71
CA LEU A 336 21.84 12.47 5.03
C LEU A 336 20.58 12.70 5.87
N VAL A 337 20.08 11.65 6.54
CA VAL A 337 18.89 11.73 7.40
C VAL A 337 19.11 12.64 8.61
N GLU A 338 20.33 12.73 9.14
CA GLU A 338 20.67 13.67 10.21
C GLU A 338 20.71 15.13 9.73
N GLN A 339 21.11 15.40 8.48
CA GLN A 339 21.35 16.76 7.99
C GLN A 339 20.20 17.36 7.14
N VAL A 340 19.36 16.55 6.51
CA VAL A 340 18.19 17.03 5.75
C VAL A 340 16.99 17.15 6.68
N LYS A 341 16.81 18.34 7.26
CA LYS A 341 15.63 18.74 8.04
C LYS A 341 14.99 19.97 7.39
N LEU A 342 13.65 20.01 7.31
CA LEU A 342 12.91 21.17 6.76
C LEU A 342 13.26 22.46 7.54
N PRO A 343 13.29 23.63 6.88
CA PRO A 343 13.44 24.90 7.57
C PRO A 343 12.18 25.20 8.39
N GLU A 344 12.32 25.94 9.49
CA GLU A 344 11.28 26.15 10.52
C GLU A 344 9.90 26.56 9.96
N HIS A 345 9.85 27.43 8.94
CA HIS A 345 8.60 27.88 8.33
C HIS A 345 7.88 26.79 7.53
N LEU A 346 8.60 25.83 6.95
CA LEU A 346 8.01 24.65 6.30
C LEU A 346 7.73 23.54 7.33
N ALA A 347 8.63 23.30 8.28
CA ALA A 347 8.46 22.29 9.32
C ALA A 347 7.24 22.53 10.23
N ASN A 348 6.85 23.80 10.43
CA ASN A 348 5.68 24.19 11.21
C ASN A 348 4.39 24.33 10.36
N HIS A 349 4.45 24.15 9.03
CA HIS A 349 3.27 24.30 8.18
C HIS A 349 2.33 23.08 8.31
N PRO A 350 1.00 23.25 8.53
CA PRO A 350 0.11 22.13 8.85
C PRO A 350 0.06 21.00 7.80
N TYR A 351 0.25 21.33 6.51
CA TYR A 351 0.29 20.34 5.42
C TYR A 351 1.67 19.69 5.24
N LEU A 352 2.68 20.04 6.05
CA LEU A 352 4.00 19.40 6.06
C LEU A 352 4.31 18.69 7.39
N PHE A 353 3.31 18.52 8.27
CA PHE A 353 3.46 17.71 9.47
C PHE A 353 3.50 16.22 9.11
N GLU A 354 4.41 15.45 9.72
CA GLU A 354 4.73 14.07 9.33
C GLU A 354 3.71 13.01 9.82
N TYR A 355 2.40 13.22 9.61
CA TYR A 355 1.36 12.25 10.01
C TYR A 355 1.43 10.93 9.22
N TYR A 356 1.60 11.02 7.90
CA TYR A 356 1.60 9.88 6.97
C TYR A 356 2.97 9.71 6.32
N GLY A 357 3.41 10.64 5.46
CA GLY A 357 4.79 10.68 4.95
C GLY A 357 5.78 11.28 5.95
N LYS A 358 7.09 11.10 5.71
CA LYS A 358 8.18 11.60 6.56
C LYS A 358 9.48 11.82 5.78
N VAL A 359 10.16 12.94 6.07
CA VAL A 359 11.39 13.42 5.40
C VAL A 359 12.49 12.35 5.39
N GLU A 360 12.66 11.61 6.48
CA GLU A 360 13.75 10.65 6.64
C GLU A 360 13.67 9.47 5.67
N TRP A 361 12.45 9.08 5.26
CA TRP A 361 12.25 8.03 4.26
C TRP A 361 12.42 8.60 2.85
N ALA A 362 11.93 9.83 2.63
CA ALA A 362 12.11 10.57 1.39
C ALA A 362 13.60 10.70 1.03
N VAL A 363 14.43 11.14 1.98
CA VAL A 363 15.89 11.25 1.85
C VAL A 363 16.53 9.93 1.40
N ARG A 364 16.14 8.81 2.03
CA ARG A 364 16.64 7.47 1.70
C ARG A 364 16.17 7.00 0.32
N ASN A 365 14.94 7.33 -0.07
CA ASN A 365 14.42 7.03 -1.40
C ASN A 365 15.07 7.87 -2.50
N ILE A 366 15.33 9.17 -2.26
CA ILE A 366 16.08 10.04 -3.18
C ILE A 366 17.50 9.47 -3.41
N PHE A 367 18.22 9.08 -2.34
CA PHE A 367 19.50 8.39 -2.49
C PHE A 367 19.37 7.11 -3.34
N SER A 368 18.39 6.27 -2.99
CA SER A 368 18.20 4.96 -3.62
C SER A 368 17.78 5.06 -5.09
N GLY A 369 17.02 6.08 -5.48
CA GLY A 369 16.63 6.35 -6.86
C GLY A 369 17.76 6.90 -7.73
N TYR A 370 18.64 7.74 -7.16
CA TYR A 370 19.75 8.35 -7.89
C TYR A 370 21.02 7.49 -7.95
N LEU A 371 21.33 6.73 -6.89
CA LEU A 371 22.59 5.97 -6.75
C LEU A 371 22.40 4.47 -6.50
N GLY A 372 21.17 4.00 -6.27
CA GLY A 372 20.91 2.62 -5.87
C GLY A 372 21.23 2.35 -4.40
N TRP A 373 21.43 1.08 -4.07
CA TRP A 373 21.56 0.60 -2.68
C TRP A 373 22.94 0.85 -2.05
N TYR A 374 23.97 1.13 -2.85
CA TYR A 374 25.36 1.16 -2.38
C TYR A 374 25.77 2.55 -1.89
N ASP A 375 26.07 2.67 -0.60
CA ASP A 375 26.44 3.92 0.08
C ASP A 375 27.92 4.33 -0.12
N SER A 376 28.63 3.68 -1.03
CA SER A 376 30.09 3.82 -1.24
C SER A 376 31.00 3.34 -0.09
N ASN A 377 30.44 2.73 0.96
CA ASN A 377 31.23 2.19 2.07
C ASN A 377 31.66 0.74 1.77
N VAL A 378 32.96 0.47 1.74
CA VAL A 378 33.49 -0.87 1.39
C VAL A 378 33.03 -2.01 2.32
N SER A 379 32.53 -1.72 3.53
CA SER A 379 31.95 -2.74 4.42
C SER A 379 30.51 -3.16 4.06
N THR A 380 29.77 -2.35 3.30
CA THR A 380 28.40 -2.63 2.85
C THR A 380 28.35 -3.31 1.49
N LEU A 381 29.45 -3.22 0.70
CA LEU A 381 29.53 -3.75 -0.66
C LEU A 381 29.38 -5.29 -0.72
N LEU A 382 30.03 -5.99 0.21
CA LEU A 382 30.00 -7.45 0.36
C LEU A 382 30.02 -7.82 1.86
N PRO A 383 28.93 -7.59 2.60
CA PRO A 383 28.89 -7.78 4.04
C PRO A 383 28.94 -9.27 4.40
N ALA A 384 29.42 -9.57 5.61
CA ALA A 384 29.29 -10.91 6.18
C ALA A 384 27.79 -11.26 6.38
N SER A 385 27.45 -12.55 6.29
CA SER A 385 26.07 -13.00 6.48
C SER A 385 25.53 -12.55 7.85
N PRO A 386 24.24 -12.15 7.97
CA PRO A 386 23.71 -11.60 9.22
C PRO A 386 23.91 -12.50 10.44
N ASP A 387 23.84 -13.82 10.25
CA ASP A 387 24.03 -14.82 11.31
C ASP A 387 25.50 -14.87 11.78
N LYS A 388 26.47 -14.73 10.87
CA LYS A 388 27.90 -14.62 11.20
C LYS A 388 28.20 -13.30 11.90
N THR A 389 27.65 -12.19 11.41
CA THR A 389 27.80 -10.87 12.03
C THR A 389 27.21 -10.85 13.46
N ALA A 390 26.07 -11.52 13.67
CA ALA A 390 25.49 -11.70 15.00
C ALA A 390 26.41 -12.47 15.95
N GLN A 391 27.01 -13.59 15.51
CA GLN A 391 27.99 -14.33 16.31
C GLN A 391 29.18 -13.46 16.69
N GLN A 392 29.76 -12.74 15.72
CA GLN A 392 30.92 -11.87 15.97
C GLN A 392 30.61 -10.71 16.94
N MET A 393 29.38 -10.21 16.95
CA MET A 393 28.91 -9.22 17.93
C MET A 393 28.70 -9.81 19.33
N ALA A 394 28.22 -11.05 19.43
CA ALA A 394 28.14 -11.77 20.70
C ALA A 394 29.54 -12.07 21.25
N ASP A 395 30.45 -12.58 20.43
CA ASP A 395 31.84 -12.86 20.80
C ASP A 395 32.55 -11.59 21.32
N LEU A 396 32.37 -10.46 20.64
CA LEU A 396 32.91 -9.15 21.04
C LEU A 396 32.36 -8.64 22.39
N ALA A 397 31.10 -8.95 22.71
CA ALA A 397 30.49 -8.62 23.99
C ALA A 397 30.94 -9.53 25.15
N GLY A 398 31.62 -10.64 24.87
CA GLY A 398 31.97 -11.68 25.85
C GLY A 398 31.02 -12.87 25.91
N GLY A 399 30.20 -13.06 24.87
CA GLY A 399 29.20 -14.12 24.74
C GLY A 399 27.77 -13.56 24.63
N GLU A 400 26.83 -14.41 24.20
CA GLU A 400 25.42 -14.03 23.99
C GLU A 400 24.76 -13.45 25.25
N ASP A 401 25.04 -14.01 26.42
CA ASP A 401 24.43 -13.57 27.67
C ASP A 401 24.99 -12.21 28.13
N ALA A 402 26.23 -11.89 27.76
CA ALA A 402 26.82 -10.57 27.95
C ALA A 402 26.28 -9.55 26.93
N LEU A 403 26.00 -9.97 25.69
CA LEU A 403 25.29 -9.16 24.71
C LEU A 403 23.85 -8.85 25.15
N LEU A 404 23.16 -9.81 25.76
CA LEU A 404 21.84 -9.62 26.38
C LEU A 404 21.92 -8.68 27.60
N ALA A 405 22.93 -8.82 28.47
CA ALA A 405 23.15 -7.88 29.56
C ALA A 405 23.37 -6.43 29.05
N LYS A 406 24.06 -6.26 27.92
CA LYS A 406 24.22 -4.95 27.26
C LYS A 406 22.93 -4.43 26.61
N ALA A 407 22.05 -5.31 26.14
CA ALA A 407 20.72 -4.94 25.68
C ALA A 407 19.83 -4.47 26.85
N GLN A 408 19.90 -5.13 28.01
CA GLN A 408 19.19 -4.69 29.22
C GLN A 408 19.71 -3.34 29.73
N GLU A 409 21.04 -3.17 29.80
CA GLU A 409 21.65 -1.88 30.19
C GLU A 409 21.22 -0.73 29.27
N ALA A 410 21.10 -0.98 27.96
CA ALA A 410 20.58 -0.01 27.01
C ALA A 410 19.09 0.29 27.21
N PHE A 411 18.28 -0.71 27.60
CA PHE A 411 16.86 -0.55 27.91
C PHE A 411 16.63 0.25 29.20
N ASP A 412 17.40 -0.03 30.25
CA ASP A 412 17.36 0.69 31.52
C ASP A 412 17.75 2.18 31.34
N GLN A 413 18.62 2.46 30.36
CA GLN A 413 18.99 3.80 29.91
C GLN A 413 18.00 4.44 28.91
N LYS A 414 16.89 3.75 28.59
CA LYS A 414 15.87 4.14 27.59
C LYS A 414 16.39 4.32 26.16
N ASN A 415 17.54 3.74 25.82
CA ASN A 415 18.12 3.78 24.48
C ASN A 415 17.49 2.71 23.58
N TYR A 416 16.17 2.76 23.40
CA TYR A 416 15.38 1.72 22.75
C TYR A 416 15.85 1.40 21.32
N ASN A 417 16.29 2.41 20.56
CA ASN A 417 16.89 2.20 19.23
C ASN A 417 18.14 1.31 19.26
N TRP A 418 18.97 1.43 20.30
CA TRP A 418 20.13 0.55 20.48
C TRP A 418 19.72 -0.84 20.97
N VAL A 419 18.68 -0.96 21.80
CA VAL A 419 18.09 -2.27 22.17
C VAL A 419 17.58 -3.02 20.93
N LEU A 420 16.94 -2.33 19.98
CA LEU A 420 16.55 -2.94 18.70
C LEU A 420 17.76 -3.48 17.92
N LYS A 421 18.85 -2.71 17.81
CA LYS A 421 20.09 -3.18 17.14
C LYS A 421 20.76 -4.37 17.85
N LEU A 422 20.80 -4.38 19.18
CA LEU A 422 21.37 -5.51 19.93
C LEU A 422 20.46 -6.76 19.83
N THR A 423 19.14 -6.58 19.85
CA THR A 423 18.18 -7.69 19.69
C THR A 423 18.07 -8.22 18.27
N ASP A 424 18.41 -7.42 17.23
CA ASP A 424 18.56 -7.93 15.84
C ASP A 424 19.59 -9.07 15.79
N HIS A 425 20.70 -8.95 16.52
CA HIS A 425 21.74 -9.99 16.63
C HIS A 425 21.30 -11.14 17.55
N LEU A 426 20.70 -10.85 18.71
CA LEU A 426 20.26 -11.90 19.62
C LEU A 426 19.16 -12.79 19.01
N LEU A 427 18.19 -12.24 18.27
CA LEU A 427 17.11 -13.00 17.58
C LEU A 427 17.56 -13.68 16.27
N ARG A 428 18.86 -13.60 15.95
CA ARG A 428 19.54 -14.44 14.95
C ARG A 428 20.10 -15.71 15.59
N LEU A 429 20.77 -15.58 16.74
CA LEU A 429 21.40 -16.71 17.46
C LEU A 429 20.39 -17.50 18.32
N LYS A 430 19.55 -16.76 19.07
CA LYS A 430 18.51 -17.23 19.98
C LYS A 430 17.12 -16.81 19.45
N PRO A 431 16.62 -17.41 18.35
CA PRO A 431 15.38 -16.96 17.68
C PRO A 431 14.12 -17.09 18.54
N ASP A 432 14.12 -17.93 19.57
CA ASP A 432 12.96 -18.25 20.42
C ASP A 432 13.13 -17.90 21.90
N ASP A 433 14.18 -17.15 22.24
CA ASP A 433 14.37 -16.65 23.60
C ASP A 433 13.32 -15.59 23.95
N LYS A 434 12.53 -15.88 24.98
CA LYS A 434 11.41 -15.04 25.43
C LYS A 434 11.88 -13.72 26.06
N VAL A 435 13.04 -13.70 26.71
CA VAL A 435 13.61 -12.48 27.31
C VAL A 435 14.04 -11.53 26.19
N VAL A 436 14.72 -12.06 25.16
CA VAL A 436 15.11 -11.26 24.00
C VAL A 436 13.89 -10.76 23.21
N LYS A 437 12.86 -11.60 23.00
CA LYS A 437 11.62 -11.21 22.32
C LYS A 437 10.89 -10.09 23.07
N GLU A 438 10.72 -10.23 24.39
CA GLU A 438 9.99 -9.23 25.20
C GLU A 438 10.77 -7.92 25.35
N LEU A 439 12.08 -7.98 25.58
CA LEU A 439 12.96 -6.80 25.66
C LEU A 439 12.91 -5.97 24.36
N ARG A 440 12.81 -6.66 23.21
CA ARG A 440 12.58 -6.02 21.90
C ARG A 440 11.16 -5.48 21.76
N ALA A 441 10.15 -6.27 22.13
CA ALA A 441 8.74 -5.90 22.01
C ALA A 441 8.43 -4.64 22.82
N GLU A 442 8.96 -4.52 24.04
CA GLU A 442 8.77 -3.33 24.86
C GLU A 442 9.56 -2.13 24.34
N SER A 443 10.78 -2.34 23.83
CA SER A 443 11.54 -1.27 23.16
C SER A 443 10.80 -0.71 21.94
N ALA A 444 10.20 -1.58 21.12
CA ALA A 444 9.35 -1.18 20.01
C ALA A 444 8.06 -0.49 20.51
N THR A 445 7.45 -0.98 21.57
CA THR A 445 6.25 -0.38 22.20
C THR A 445 6.52 1.07 22.62
N GLN A 446 7.61 1.32 23.34
CA GLN A 446 8.00 2.66 23.78
C GLN A 446 8.36 3.60 22.61
N LEU A 447 9.00 3.09 21.55
CA LEU A 447 9.24 3.86 20.33
C LEU A 447 7.93 4.20 19.60
N GLY A 448 7.00 3.24 19.46
CA GLY A 448 5.70 3.44 18.81
C GLY A 448 4.81 4.45 19.55
N TYR A 449 4.82 4.46 20.89
CA TYR A 449 4.11 5.46 21.68
C TYR A 449 4.67 6.89 21.51
N ALA A 450 5.97 7.03 21.22
CA ALA A 450 6.60 8.32 20.97
C ALA A 450 6.38 8.85 19.53
N MET A 451 5.90 8.02 18.59
CA MET A 451 5.66 8.45 17.20
C MET A 451 4.39 9.30 17.08
N HIS A 452 4.48 10.38 16.31
CA HIS A 452 3.34 11.12 15.76
C HIS A 452 2.97 10.69 14.33
N ASN A 453 3.88 9.99 13.65
CA ASN A 453 3.65 9.38 12.35
C ASN A 453 2.97 8.02 12.54
N SER A 454 1.77 7.87 11.98
CA SER A 454 0.96 6.65 12.14
C SER A 454 1.66 5.41 11.60
N ASN A 455 2.16 5.47 10.36
CA ASN A 455 2.84 4.33 9.73
C ASN A 455 4.03 3.83 10.55
N ALA A 456 4.81 4.74 11.13
CA ALA A 456 5.94 4.39 12.00
C ALA A 456 5.45 3.80 13.34
N ARG A 457 4.44 4.41 13.98
CA ARG A 457 3.80 3.89 15.19
C ARG A 457 3.34 2.45 14.99
N ASP A 458 2.54 2.22 13.96
CA ASP A 458 1.82 0.97 13.76
C ASP A 458 2.77 -0.16 13.38
N ILE A 459 3.86 0.11 12.64
CA ILE A 459 4.92 -0.87 12.39
C ILE A 459 5.62 -1.29 13.69
N TYR A 460 5.96 -0.34 14.57
CA TYR A 460 6.58 -0.66 15.86
C TYR A 460 5.64 -1.45 16.78
N LEU A 461 4.39 -1.03 16.91
CA LEU A 461 3.40 -1.72 17.73
C LEU A 461 3.05 -3.11 17.17
N THR A 462 2.98 -3.26 15.84
CA THR A 462 2.73 -4.56 15.19
C THR A 462 3.91 -5.51 15.38
N GLU A 463 5.18 -5.03 15.29
CA GLU A 463 6.33 -5.86 15.65
C GLU A 463 6.27 -6.30 17.13
N ALA A 464 5.86 -5.42 18.05
CA ALA A 464 5.69 -5.79 19.46
C ALA A 464 4.60 -6.84 19.68
N ALA A 465 3.48 -6.74 18.96
CA ALA A 465 2.37 -7.71 19.00
C ALA A 465 2.81 -9.09 18.46
N GLU A 466 3.48 -9.13 17.30
CA GLU A 466 4.05 -10.37 16.73
C GLU A 466 5.02 -11.06 17.69
N LEU A 467 5.93 -10.29 18.32
CA LEU A 467 6.92 -10.82 19.26
C LEU A 467 6.28 -11.40 20.53
N ARG A 468 5.11 -10.89 20.91
CA ARG A 468 4.29 -11.36 22.04
C ARG A 468 3.30 -12.47 21.66
N GLY A 469 3.27 -12.89 20.39
CA GLY A 469 2.49 -14.03 19.91
C GLY A 469 1.09 -13.71 19.39
N VAL A 470 0.82 -12.46 19.00
CA VAL A 470 -0.39 -12.12 18.23
C VAL A 470 -0.17 -12.50 16.77
N GLU A 471 -1.05 -13.32 16.20
CA GLU A 471 -0.98 -13.81 14.82
C GLU A 471 -1.96 -13.06 13.90
N MET A 472 -1.59 -12.80 12.64
CA MET A 472 -2.49 -12.16 11.68
C MET A 472 -3.67 -13.08 11.31
N PRO A 473 -4.86 -12.52 11.03
CA PRO A 473 -6.05 -13.30 10.62
C PRO A 473 -5.95 -13.76 9.16
N VAL A 474 -5.03 -14.69 8.88
CA VAL A 474 -4.69 -15.15 7.51
C VAL A 474 -5.94 -15.60 6.73
N GLU A 475 -6.82 -16.40 7.33
CA GLU A 475 -8.05 -16.91 6.68
C GLU A 475 -9.01 -15.78 6.23
N GLN A 476 -9.02 -14.64 6.93
CA GLN A 476 -9.80 -13.46 6.52
C GLN A 476 -9.13 -12.74 5.34
N MET A 477 -7.80 -12.60 5.39
CA MET A 477 -7.01 -11.98 4.31
C MET A 477 -7.12 -12.78 3.01
N GLU A 478 -7.00 -14.11 3.08
CA GLU A 478 -7.13 -15.01 1.92
C GLU A 478 -8.51 -14.83 1.24
N LYS A 479 -9.60 -14.79 2.01
CA LYS A 479 -10.96 -14.59 1.46
C LYS A 479 -11.15 -13.22 0.79
N SER A 480 -10.58 -12.16 1.35
CA SER A 480 -10.62 -10.83 0.72
C SER A 480 -9.75 -10.77 -0.54
N ALA A 481 -8.60 -11.45 -0.55
CA ALA A 481 -7.76 -11.57 -1.75
C ALA A 481 -8.46 -12.37 -2.87
N ASN A 482 -9.12 -13.48 -2.54
CA ASN A 482 -9.80 -14.34 -3.52
C ASN A 482 -10.91 -13.61 -4.28
N LYS A 483 -11.64 -12.70 -3.63
CA LYS A 483 -12.59 -11.80 -4.31
C LYS A 483 -11.88 -10.89 -5.32
N LEU A 484 -10.85 -10.17 -4.88
CA LEU A 484 -10.10 -9.24 -5.72
C LEU A 484 -9.40 -9.95 -6.89
N ILE A 485 -8.95 -11.21 -6.71
CA ILE A 485 -8.37 -12.03 -7.77
C ILE A 485 -9.39 -12.26 -8.91
N LYS A 486 -10.65 -12.56 -8.58
CA LYS A 486 -11.70 -12.83 -9.58
C LYS A 486 -12.18 -11.58 -10.32
N ALA A 487 -11.96 -10.39 -9.77
CA ALA A 487 -12.26 -9.11 -10.42
C ALA A 487 -11.19 -8.66 -11.44
N MET A 488 -10.03 -9.34 -11.51
CA MET A 488 -8.84 -8.83 -12.20
C MET A 488 -8.57 -9.55 -13.53
N PRO A 489 -8.12 -8.85 -14.59
CA PRO A 489 -7.84 -9.46 -15.89
C PRO A 489 -6.83 -10.62 -15.83
N VAL A 490 -7.20 -11.77 -16.40
CA VAL A 490 -6.43 -13.03 -16.33
C VAL A 490 -4.98 -12.90 -16.78
N ARG A 491 -4.71 -11.96 -17.71
CA ARG A 491 -3.38 -11.56 -18.15
C ARG A 491 -2.39 -11.35 -17.01
N GLY A 492 -2.78 -10.66 -15.94
CA GLY A 492 -1.89 -10.35 -14.81
C GLY A 492 -1.41 -11.59 -14.05
N PHE A 493 -2.27 -12.61 -13.95
CA PHE A 493 -1.95 -13.89 -13.31
C PHE A 493 -1.09 -14.79 -14.21
N ILE A 494 -1.31 -14.74 -15.52
CA ILE A 494 -0.44 -15.45 -16.48
C ILE A 494 0.95 -14.81 -16.53
N GLU A 495 1.05 -13.49 -16.47
CA GLU A 495 2.33 -12.78 -16.36
C GLU A 495 3.02 -13.04 -15.01
N SER A 496 2.29 -13.25 -13.91
CA SER A 496 2.87 -13.57 -12.58
C SER A 496 3.52 -14.95 -12.50
N LEU A 497 3.11 -15.91 -13.34
CA LEU A 497 3.80 -17.21 -13.45
C LEU A 497 5.31 -17.07 -13.72
N ALA A 498 5.74 -15.97 -14.37
CA ALA A 498 7.15 -15.71 -14.62
C ALA A 498 8.00 -15.58 -13.35
N VAL A 499 7.44 -15.01 -12.27
CA VAL A 499 8.14 -14.85 -10.97
C VAL A 499 7.90 -16.01 -10.02
N ASN A 500 6.83 -16.79 -10.24
CA ASN A 500 6.49 -17.96 -9.43
C ASN A 500 7.15 -19.26 -9.92
N LEU A 501 8.02 -19.24 -10.94
CA LEU A 501 8.73 -20.46 -11.38
C LEU A 501 9.78 -20.88 -10.34
N ASN A 502 9.64 -22.09 -9.78
CA ASN A 502 10.68 -22.71 -8.96
C ASN A 502 11.86 -23.13 -9.86
N PRO A 503 13.06 -22.54 -9.70
CA PRO A 503 14.20 -22.84 -10.57
C PRO A 503 14.72 -24.26 -10.35
N GLU A 504 14.76 -24.76 -9.10
CA GLU A 504 15.29 -26.08 -8.76
C GLU A 504 14.51 -27.21 -9.45
N LYS A 505 13.22 -27.00 -9.70
CA LYS A 505 12.35 -27.93 -10.44
C LYS A 505 12.48 -27.85 -11.96
N SER A 506 13.11 -26.81 -12.50
CA SER A 506 13.00 -26.43 -13.92
C SER A 506 14.33 -26.16 -14.63
N LEU A 507 15.48 -26.43 -13.98
CA LEU A 507 16.83 -26.27 -14.56
C LEU A 507 17.07 -27.09 -15.84
N GLU A 508 16.49 -28.29 -15.93
CA GLU A 508 16.67 -29.20 -17.07
C GLU A 508 15.52 -29.14 -18.09
N THR A 509 14.47 -28.35 -17.82
CA THR A 509 13.28 -28.23 -18.67
C THR A 509 13.53 -27.31 -19.86
N ASP A 510 13.01 -27.68 -21.03
CA ASP A 510 12.85 -26.81 -22.21
C ASP A 510 11.52 -27.17 -22.88
N GLU A 511 10.41 -26.73 -22.27
CA GLU A 511 9.04 -27.14 -22.59
C GLU A 511 8.12 -25.92 -22.75
N THR A 512 7.08 -26.09 -23.57
CA THR A 512 6.06 -25.08 -23.85
C THR A 512 4.66 -25.53 -23.45
N MET A 513 3.88 -24.61 -22.89
CA MET A 513 2.46 -24.78 -22.63
C MET A 513 1.68 -23.63 -23.28
N VAL A 514 0.57 -23.94 -23.95
CA VAL A 514 -0.43 -22.96 -24.36
C VAL A 514 -1.66 -23.05 -23.46
N ILE A 515 -2.19 -21.90 -23.06
CA ILE A 515 -3.47 -21.76 -22.36
C ILE A 515 -4.38 -20.87 -23.21
N ASN A 516 -5.58 -21.36 -23.53
CA ASN A 516 -6.59 -20.64 -24.31
C ASN A 516 -7.81 -20.34 -23.42
N PHE A 517 -8.28 -19.09 -23.48
CA PHE A 517 -9.44 -18.59 -22.74
C PHE A 517 -10.60 -18.36 -23.70
N THR A 518 -11.66 -19.16 -23.56
CA THR A 518 -12.79 -19.21 -24.51
C THR A 518 -13.78 -18.06 -24.34
N ASP A 519 -13.79 -17.43 -23.17
CA ASP A 519 -14.62 -16.30 -22.75
C ASP A 519 -13.99 -14.96 -23.13
N THR A 520 -12.68 -14.77 -22.89
CA THR A 520 -11.97 -13.54 -23.29
C THR A 520 -11.41 -13.59 -24.72
N ASN A 521 -11.41 -14.78 -25.35
CA ASN A 521 -10.78 -15.04 -26.66
C ASN A 521 -9.26 -14.69 -26.66
N GLU A 522 -8.60 -14.87 -25.52
CA GLU A 522 -7.15 -14.72 -25.37
C GLU A 522 -6.43 -16.08 -25.43
N SER A 523 -5.18 -16.08 -25.86
CA SER A 523 -4.30 -17.26 -25.80
C SER A 523 -2.91 -16.87 -25.36
N TYR A 524 -2.34 -17.63 -24.44
CA TYR A 524 -1.02 -17.37 -23.86
C TYR A 524 -0.08 -18.55 -24.06
N THR A 525 1.19 -18.29 -24.37
CA THR A 525 2.26 -19.30 -24.36
C THR A 525 3.19 -19.06 -23.17
N ILE A 526 3.39 -20.11 -22.38
CA ILE A 526 4.38 -20.20 -21.31
C ILE A 526 5.50 -21.10 -21.83
N HIS A 527 6.72 -20.58 -21.98
CA HIS A 527 7.91 -21.37 -22.34
C HIS A 527 8.85 -21.44 -21.14
N VAL A 528 8.91 -22.59 -20.47
CA VAL A 528 9.87 -22.84 -19.39
C VAL A 528 11.14 -23.41 -19.99
N ARG A 529 12.25 -22.68 -19.82
CA ARG A 529 13.56 -23.06 -20.34
C ARG A 529 14.65 -22.76 -19.31
N LYS A 530 15.15 -23.82 -18.68
CA LYS A 530 16.31 -23.83 -17.77
C LYS A 530 16.21 -22.82 -16.62
N GLY A 531 15.17 -22.95 -15.81
CA GLY A 531 14.92 -22.06 -14.67
C GLY A 531 14.33 -20.69 -15.04
N VAL A 532 13.89 -20.48 -16.29
CA VAL A 532 13.28 -19.22 -16.75
C VAL A 532 11.95 -19.50 -17.45
N ALA A 533 10.86 -18.87 -16.99
CA ALA A 533 9.57 -18.87 -17.67
C ALA A 533 9.44 -17.63 -18.57
N ILE A 534 9.11 -17.83 -19.84
CA ILE A 534 8.92 -16.77 -20.84
C ILE A 534 7.44 -16.76 -21.24
N ILE A 535 6.72 -15.72 -20.83
CA ILE A 535 5.30 -15.51 -21.12
C ILE A 535 5.14 -14.75 -22.45
N LYS A 536 4.12 -15.10 -23.25
CA LYS A 536 3.74 -14.43 -24.50
C LYS A 536 2.22 -14.40 -24.62
N ASP A 537 1.68 -13.27 -25.06
CA ASP A 537 0.25 -13.00 -25.32
C ASP A 537 -0.23 -13.53 -26.68
N LYS A 538 0.17 -14.76 -27.02
CA LYS A 538 -0.30 -15.52 -28.18
C LYS A 538 0.00 -17.01 -28.04
N ALA A 539 -0.83 -17.86 -28.64
CA ALA A 539 -0.52 -19.27 -28.85
C ALA A 539 0.66 -19.48 -29.82
N ILE A 540 1.29 -20.65 -29.72
CA ILE A 540 2.19 -21.21 -30.75
C ILE A 540 1.53 -22.43 -31.42
N ALA A 541 1.91 -22.74 -32.66
CA ALA A 541 1.23 -23.73 -33.49
C ALA A 541 1.51 -25.20 -33.12
N SER A 542 2.48 -25.48 -32.24
CA SER A 542 2.85 -26.82 -31.80
C SER A 542 3.55 -26.75 -30.44
N PRO A 543 2.79 -26.57 -29.34
CA PRO A 543 3.34 -26.64 -27.99
C PRO A 543 3.46 -28.09 -27.51
N ASP A 544 4.26 -28.32 -26.46
CA ASP A 544 4.41 -29.63 -25.82
C ASP A 544 3.18 -29.97 -24.94
N ASN A 545 2.56 -28.93 -24.36
CA ASN A 545 1.36 -28.99 -23.55
C ASN A 545 0.31 -27.97 -24.06
N SER A 546 -0.97 -28.29 -24.05
CA SER A 546 -2.03 -27.34 -24.45
C SER A 546 -3.30 -27.54 -23.62
N MET A 547 -3.93 -26.43 -23.24
CA MET A 547 -5.07 -26.36 -22.35
C MET A 547 -6.07 -25.30 -22.81
N THR A 548 -7.36 -25.57 -22.65
CA THR A 548 -8.46 -24.66 -22.98
C THR A 548 -9.45 -24.61 -21.81
N THR A 549 -9.83 -23.39 -21.39
CA THR A 549 -10.71 -23.15 -20.23
C THR A 549 -11.31 -21.73 -20.32
N THR A 550 -11.94 -21.23 -19.25
CA THR A 550 -12.36 -19.82 -19.10
C THR A 550 -11.43 -19.06 -18.16
N SER A 551 -11.41 -17.74 -18.28
CA SER A 551 -10.69 -16.86 -17.35
C SER A 551 -11.17 -17.07 -15.91
N GLU A 552 -12.49 -17.16 -15.70
CA GLU A 552 -13.12 -17.48 -14.42
C GLU A 552 -12.53 -18.75 -13.78
N VAL A 553 -12.58 -19.89 -14.46
CA VAL A 553 -12.12 -21.19 -13.94
C VAL A 553 -10.63 -21.18 -13.60
N TRP A 554 -9.83 -20.45 -14.38
CA TRP A 554 -8.41 -20.26 -14.06
C TRP A 554 -8.20 -19.37 -12.83
N LEU A 555 -8.95 -18.27 -12.69
CA LEU A 555 -8.91 -17.40 -11.52
C LEU A 555 -9.39 -18.12 -10.25
N GLU A 556 -10.38 -19.02 -10.34
CA GLU A 556 -10.77 -19.91 -9.22
C GLU A 556 -9.63 -20.82 -8.76
N ILE A 557 -8.80 -21.30 -9.70
CA ILE A 557 -7.65 -22.16 -9.41
C ILE A 557 -6.50 -21.35 -8.82
N MET A 558 -6.23 -20.14 -9.34
CA MET A 558 -5.23 -19.23 -8.79
C MET A 558 -5.60 -18.72 -7.39
N ALA A 559 -6.90 -18.55 -7.10
CA ALA A 559 -7.43 -18.24 -5.78
C ALA A 559 -7.44 -19.45 -4.81
N GLY A 560 -7.26 -20.67 -5.30
CA GLY A 560 -7.37 -21.90 -4.49
C GLY A 560 -8.79 -22.32 -4.12
N ASP A 561 -9.81 -21.53 -4.48
CA ASP A 561 -11.24 -21.89 -4.37
C ASP A 561 -11.54 -23.20 -5.11
N ARG A 562 -10.78 -23.49 -6.17
CA ARG A 562 -10.93 -24.66 -7.03
C ARG A 562 -9.62 -25.40 -7.23
N SER A 563 -9.67 -26.73 -7.17
CA SER A 563 -8.50 -27.55 -7.52
C SER A 563 -8.48 -27.89 -9.01
N LEU A 564 -7.29 -27.83 -9.64
CA LEU A 564 -7.07 -28.21 -11.03
C LEU A 564 -7.55 -29.65 -11.36
N PRO A 565 -7.32 -30.69 -10.52
CA PRO A 565 -7.93 -32.01 -10.71
C PRO A 565 -9.46 -32.00 -10.66
N GLY A 566 -10.06 -31.11 -9.87
CA GLY A 566 -11.52 -30.91 -9.80
C GLY A 566 -12.09 -30.32 -11.10
N ALA A 567 -11.45 -29.29 -11.65
CA ALA A 567 -11.83 -28.70 -12.94
C ALA A 567 -11.68 -29.70 -14.11
N LEU A 568 -10.59 -30.48 -14.12
CA LEU A 568 -10.41 -31.58 -15.09
C LEU A 568 -11.45 -32.71 -14.93
N ALA A 569 -12.01 -32.89 -13.74
CA ALA A 569 -13.07 -33.88 -13.48
C ALA A 569 -14.47 -33.40 -13.88
N THR A 570 -14.73 -32.08 -13.92
CA THR A 570 -16.00 -31.50 -14.38
C THR A 570 -16.02 -31.13 -15.87
N ALA A 571 -14.86 -31.17 -16.55
CA ALA A 571 -14.65 -30.81 -17.96
C ALA A 571 -14.64 -29.31 -18.29
N ASP A 572 -14.52 -28.45 -17.27
CA ASP A 572 -14.27 -27.00 -17.39
C ASP A 572 -12.84 -26.68 -17.84
N ILE A 573 -11.97 -27.71 -17.89
CA ILE A 573 -10.65 -27.68 -18.52
C ILE A 573 -10.57 -28.83 -19.52
N GLU A 574 -10.33 -28.48 -20.79
CA GLU A 574 -9.97 -29.41 -21.84
C GLU A 574 -8.43 -29.39 -22.04
N LEU A 575 -7.84 -30.56 -22.29
CA LEU A 575 -6.42 -30.71 -22.61
C LEU A 575 -6.26 -31.32 -23.99
N ASP A 576 -5.31 -30.83 -24.79
CA ASP A 576 -4.92 -31.53 -26.02
C ASP A 576 -4.27 -32.89 -25.67
N GLY A 577 -4.54 -33.93 -26.47
CA GLY A 577 -4.28 -35.32 -26.10
C GLY A 577 -5.20 -35.89 -25.00
N GLY A 578 -6.12 -35.09 -24.45
CA GLY A 578 -7.12 -35.51 -23.46
C GLY A 578 -6.53 -36.08 -22.17
N ARG A 579 -7.12 -37.17 -21.64
CA ARG A 579 -6.68 -37.76 -20.36
C ARG A 579 -5.24 -38.29 -20.34
N LEU A 580 -4.59 -38.43 -21.50
CA LEU A 580 -3.20 -38.90 -21.60
C LEU A 580 -2.17 -37.79 -21.32
N SER A 581 -2.51 -36.51 -21.51
CA SER A 581 -1.60 -35.39 -21.26
C SER A 581 -1.67 -34.85 -19.82
N ILE A 582 -2.64 -35.30 -19.01
CA ILE A 582 -2.78 -34.91 -17.59
C ILE A 582 -1.46 -34.99 -16.81
N PRO A 583 -0.64 -36.08 -16.89
CA PRO A 583 0.63 -36.13 -16.15
C PRO A 583 1.65 -35.09 -16.62
N SER A 584 1.64 -34.73 -17.90
CA SER A 584 2.52 -33.72 -18.50
C SER A 584 2.12 -32.31 -18.06
N VAL A 585 0.84 -31.98 -18.19
CA VAL A 585 0.28 -30.68 -17.78
C VAL A 585 0.40 -30.45 -16.27
N LEU A 586 0.12 -31.47 -15.45
CA LEU A 586 0.34 -31.38 -14.00
C LEU A 586 1.83 -31.29 -13.65
N GLY A 587 2.70 -32.00 -14.37
CA GLY A 587 4.15 -31.89 -14.23
C GLY A 587 4.62 -30.46 -14.48
N PHE A 588 4.25 -29.91 -15.64
CA PHE A 588 4.58 -28.54 -16.05
C PHE A 588 4.11 -27.50 -15.04
N LEU A 589 2.83 -27.55 -14.65
CA LEU A 589 2.26 -26.60 -13.70
C LEU A 589 2.84 -26.76 -12.28
N SER A 590 3.29 -27.95 -11.89
CA SER A 590 3.95 -28.19 -10.58
C SER A 590 5.33 -27.54 -10.44
N MET A 591 5.90 -27.02 -11.53
CA MET A 591 7.11 -26.18 -11.49
C MET A 591 6.83 -24.78 -10.91
N PHE A 592 5.58 -24.31 -10.92
CA PHE A 592 5.20 -23.00 -10.42
C PHE A 592 4.75 -23.07 -8.95
N GLN A 593 5.37 -22.27 -8.10
CA GLN A 593 5.12 -22.15 -6.66
C GLN A 593 5.42 -20.71 -6.21
N GLY A 594 4.38 -19.98 -5.81
CA GLY A 594 4.48 -18.76 -4.99
C GLY A 594 4.26 -19.07 -3.52
#